data_AF-A0A916V229-F1
#
_entry.id   AF-A0A916V229-F1
#
_cell.length_a   1.000
_cell.length_b   1.000
_cell.length_c   1.000
_cell.angle_alpha   90.00
_cell.angle_beta   90.00
_cell.angle_gamma   90.00
#
_symmetry.space_group_name_H-M   'P 1'
#
loop_
_entity.id
_entity.type
_entity.pdbx_description
1 polymer ?
#
loop_
_entity_poly.entity_id
_entity_poly.type
_entity_poly.pdbx_seq_one_letter_code
_entity_poly.pdbx_strand_id
1 'polypeptide(L)'
;MNFLKPPTYVVDFTQKTILAVLSPAALEGDEVDLDVYANKDVAQKFEAKGQRLKEDRDVFRVITALNDGTDTYDWNYTILRESADRHRKNKK
;
A
#
# COMPACT_ATOMS: atom_id res chain seq x y z
N MET A 1 -27.77 7.83 0.49
CA MET A 1 -26.89 6.70 0.10
C MET A 1 -25.46 7.19 0.16
N ASN A 2 -24.69 6.79 1.19
CA ASN A 2 -23.24 6.97 1.16
C ASN A 2 -22.72 6.04 0.07
N PHE A 3 -22.49 6.59 -1.12
CA PHE A 3 -21.67 5.93 -2.11
C PHE A 3 -20.33 5.68 -1.42
N LEU A 4 -19.99 4.40 -1.20
CA LEU A 4 -18.64 3.98 -0.86
C LEU A 4 -17.76 4.53 -1.99
N LYS A 5 -17.17 5.72 -1.79
CA LYS A 5 -16.29 6.31 -2.79
C LYS A 5 -15.17 5.31 -2.99
N PRO A 6 -14.92 4.86 -4.23
CA PRO A 6 -13.82 3.97 -4.48
C PRO A 6 -12.52 4.66 -4.03
N PRO A 7 -11.53 3.90 -3.53
CA PRO A 7 -10.27 4.49 -3.08
C PRO A 7 -9.66 5.31 -4.21
N THR A 8 -9.18 6.52 -3.90
CA THR A 8 -8.57 7.41 -4.91
C THR A 8 -7.26 6.81 -5.42
N TYR A 9 -6.55 6.07 -4.56
CA TYR A 9 -5.27 5.45 -4.87
C TYR A 9 -5.29 3.94 -4.61
N VAL A 10 -4.54 3.20 -5.43
CA VAL A 10 -4.40 1.74 -5.35
C VAL A 10 -2.92 1.39 -5.21
N VAL A 11 -2.61 0.46 -4.31
CA VAL A 11 -1.23 0.01 -4.10
C VAL A 11 -0.73 -0.73 -5.35
N ASP A 12 0.41 -0.31 -5.88
CA ASP A 12 1.09 -0.98 -6.98
C ASP A 12 1.90 -2.17 -6.45
N PHE A 13 1.82 -3.33 -7.11
CA PHE A 13 2.72 -4.46 -6.84
C PHE A 13 3.98 -4.40 -7.73
N THR A 14 4.69 -3.28 -7.72
CA THR A 14 6.07 -3.22 -8.23
C THR A 14 6.98 -4.11 -7.39
N GLN A 15 8.16 -4.42 -7.93
CA GLN A 15 9.19 -5.11 -7.15
C GLN A 15 9.57 -4.31 -5.89
N LYS A 16 9.57 -2.96 -5.96
CA LYS A 16 9.79 -2.07 -4.82
C LYS A 16 8.72 -2.31 -3.74
N THR A 17 7.44 -2.16 -4.08
CA THR A 17 6.34 -2.35 -3.12
C THR A 17 6.27 -3.77 -2.56
N ILE A 18 6.50 -4.80 -3.39
CA ILE A 18 6.53 -6.20 -2.93
C ILE A 18 7.63 -6.41 -1.90
N LEU A 19 8.85 -5.93 -2.17
CA LEU A 19 9.96 -6.06 -1.24
C LEU A 19 9.72 -5.24 0.04
N ALA A 20 9.14 -4.06 -0.08
CA ALA A 20 8.79 -3.19 1.04
C ALA A 20 7.77 -3.85 1.97
N VAL A 21 6.63 -4.33 1.45
CA VAL A 21 5.55 -4.97 2.24
C VAL A 21 6.03 -6.26 2.92
N LEU A 22 6.95 -6.99 2.28
CA LEU A 22 7.52 -8.23 2.81
C LEU A 22 8.77 -8.02 3.67
N SER A 23 9.23 -6.77 3.84
CA SER A 23 10.45 -6.47 4.58
C SER A 23 10.27 -6.66 6.10
N PRO A 24 11.36 -6.89 6.85
CA PRO A 24 11.31 -6.88 8.31
C PRO A 24 10.73 -5.58 8.88
N ALA A 25 11.08 -4.44 8.31
CA ALA A 25 10.56 -3.12 8.71
C ALA A 25 9.02 -3.08 8.67
N ALA A 26 8.41 -3.52 7.56
CA ALA A 26 6.95 -3.58 7.47
C ALA A 26 6.31 -4.57 8.48
N LEU A 27 7.00 -5.67 8.79
CA LEU A 27 6.52 -6.67 9.76
C LEU A 27 6.58 -6.16 11.20
N GLU A 28 7.60 -5.37 11.53
CA GLU A 28 7.84 -4.73 12.83
C GLU A 28 6.98 -3.46 13.04
N GLY A 29 6.33 -2.99 11.98
CA GLY A 29 5.46 -1.81 12.01
C GLY A 29 6.21 -0.50 11.83
N ASP A 30 7.36 -0.54 11.16
CA ASP A 30 8.07 0.65 10.71
C ASP A 30 7.52 1.14 9.37
N GLU A 31 7.81 2.39 9.04
CA GLU A 31 7.44 2.98 7.75
C GLU A 31 8.28 2.37 6.62
N VAL A 32 7.63 2.05 5.51
CA VAL A 32 8.26 1.56 4.28
C VAL A 32 7.77 2.34 3.08
N ASP A 33 8.64 2.55 2.10
CA ASP A 33 8.27 3.25 0.88
C ASP A 33 7.56 2.33 -0.11
N LEU A 34 6.49 2.84 -0.69
CA LEU A 34 5.61 2.14 -1.62
C LEU A 34 5.36 3.01 -2.85
N ASP A 35 4.91 2.35 -3.92
CA ASP A 35 4.33 3.04 -5.06
C ASP A 35 2.81 2.79 -5.08
N VAL A 36 2.05 3.83 -5.37
CA VAL A 36 0.60 3.75 -5.58
C VAL A 36 0.23 4.40 -6.91
N TYR A 37 -0.93 4.05 -7.45
CA TYR A 37 -1.50 4.68 -8.63
C TYR A 37 -2.80 5.38 -8.32
N ALA A 38 -3.13 6.42 -9.09
CA ALA A 38 -4.50 6.91 -9.10
C ALA A 38 -5.43 5.82 -9.67
N ASN A 39 -6.49 5.50 -8.93
CA ASN A 39 -7.47 4.49 -9.36
C ASN A 39 -8.17 4.87 -10.67
N LYS A 40 -8.28 6.17 -10.97
CA LYS A 40 -8.86 6.68 -12.22
C LYS A 40 -7.87 6.69 -13.39
N ASP A 41 -6.57 6.62 -13.11
CA ASP A 41 -5.51 6.70 -14.12
C ASP A 41 -4.24 5.97 -13.63
N VAL A 42 -4.07 4.73 -14.07
CA VAL A 42 -2.93 3.88 -13.70
C VAL A 42 -1.60 4.34 -14.33
N ALA A 43 -1.59 5.35 -15.21
CA ALA A 43 -0.35 5.97 -15.65
C ALA A 43 0.23 6.93 -14.60
N GLN A 44 -0.60 7.42 -13.67
CA GLN A 44 -0.18 8.34 -12.62
C GLN A 44 0.30 7.59 -11.39
N LYS A 45 1.63 7.47 -11.27
CA LYS A 45 2.32 6.92 -10.10
C LYS A 45 2.58 8.01 -9.06
N PHE A 46 2.37 7.65 -7.81
CA PHE A 46 2.71 8.48 -6.66
C PHE A 46 3.54 7.67 -5.68
N GLU A 47 4.47 8.35 -5.02
CA GLU A 47 5.19 7.77 -3.89
C GLU A 47 4.30 7.85 -2.65
N ALA A 48 4.26 6.75 -1.90
CA ALA A 48 3.52 6.65 -0.67
C ALA A 48 4.37 6.00 0.41
N LYS A 49 4.01 6.24 1.66
CA LYS A 49 4.54 5.52 2.81
C LYS A 49 3.53 4.53 3.31
N GLY A 50 4.00 3.35 3.69
CA GLY A 50 3.20 2.29 4.29
C GLY A 50 3.66 2.01 5.70
N GLN A 51 2.72 1.73 6.60
CA GLN A 51 3.05 1.27 7.93
C GLN A 51 2.02 0.27 8.42
N ARG A 52 2.48 -0.86 8.97
CA ARG A 52 1.61 -1.76 9.72
C ARG A 52 1.32 -1.17 11.09
N LEU A 53 0.05 -1.04 11.44
CA LEU A 53 -0.33 -0.46 12.73
C LEU A 53 -0.06 -1.45 13.87
N LYS A 54 0.58 -0.98 14.94
CA LYS A 54 0.94 -1.84 16.09
C LYS A 54 -0.29 -2.26 16.91
N GLU A 55 -1.31 -1.39 16.95
CA GLU A 55 -2.56 -1.60 17.66
C GLU A 55 -3.52 -2.52 16.89
N ASP A 56 -3.44 -2.52 15.56
CA ASP A 56 -4.23 -3.38 14.68
C ASP A 56 -3.32 -4.06 13.66
N ARG A 57 -2.89 -5.27 14.03
CA ARG A 57 -1.92 -6.06 13.27
C ARG A 57 -2.39 -6.44 11.86
N ASP A 58 -3.68 -6.34 11.58
CA ASP A 58 -4.24 -6.62 10.27
C ASP A 58 -4.44 -5.36 9.43
N VAL A 59 -4.13 -4.18 9.97
CA VAL A 59 -4.21 -2.91 9.25
C VAL A 59 -2.83 -2.44 8.80
N PHE A 60 -2.76 -2.07 7.53
CA PHE A 60 -1.64 -1.44 6.89
C PHE A 60 -2.07 -0.09 6.36
N ARG A 61 -1.57 0.97 6.97
CA ARG A 61 -1.87 2.35 6.61
C ARG A 61 -0.96 2.81 5.50
N VAL A 62 -1.54 3.29 4.41
CA VAL A 62 -0.85 3.88 3.26
C VAL A 62 -1.12 5.37 3.26
N ILE A 63 -0.06 6.18 3.27
CA ILE A 63 -0.10 7.64 3.27
C ILE A 63 0.53 8.12 1.96
N THR A 64 -0.28 8.70 1.09
CA THR A 64 0.17 9.27 -0.18
C THR A 64 0.37 10.77 -0.01
N ALA A 65 1.57 11.26 -0.34
CA ALA A 65 1.84 12.70 -0.35
C ALA A 65 1.37 13.30 -1.68
N LEU A 66 0.46 14.26 -1.59
CA LEU A 66 -0.09 14.99 -2.74
C LEU A 66 0.30 16.47 -2.65
N ASN A 67 0.19 17.18 -3.78
CA ASN A 67 0.55 18.59 -3.85
C ASN A 67 -0.32 19.48 -2.94
N ASP A 68 -1.50 19.03 -2.53
CA ASP A 68 -2.50 19.75 -1.74
C ASP A 68 -2.81 19.10 -0.37
N GLY A 69 -2.07 18.05 0.02
CA GLY A 69 -2.27 17.39 1.30
C GLY A 69 -1.73 15.96 1.35
N THR A 70 -2.14 15.21 2.36
CA THR A 70 -1.85 13.78 2.46
C THR A 70 -3.15 13.00 2.48
N ASP A 71 -3.28 12.02 1.59
CA ASP A 71 -4.39 11.08 1.63
C ASP A 71 -3.95 9.81 2.37
N THR A 72 -4.83 9.28 3.23
CA THR A 72 -4.55 8.09 4.03
C THR A 72 -5.57 7.00 3.71
N TYR A 73 -5.09 5.78 3.47
CA TYR A 73 -5.91 4.59 3.21
C TYR A 73 -5.45 3.43 4.07
N ASP A 74 -6.40 2.79 4.75
CA ASP A 74 -6.14 1.60 5.54
C ASP A 74 -6.47 0.36 4.69
N TRP A 75 -5.48 -0.51 4.55
CA TRP A 75 -5.56 -1.77 3.81
C TRP A 75 -5.44 -2.94 4.78
N ASN A 76 -6.00 -4.09 4.41
CA ASN A 76 -5.76 -5.31 5.17
C ASN A 76 -4.33 -5.82 4.87
N TYR A 77 -3.47 -5.80 5.88
CA TYR A 77 -2.06 -6.19 5.75
C TYR A 77 -1.90 -7.64 5.32
N THR A 78 -2.73 -8.54 5.85
CA THR A 78 -2.69 -9.97 5.52
C THR A 78 -2.96 -10.19 4.03
N ILE A 79 -4.02 -9.59 3.48
CA ILE A 79 -4.35 -9.65 2.05
C ILE A 79 -3.23 -9.03 1.20
N LEU A 80 -2.70 -7.89 1.63
CA LEU A 80 -1.62 -7.18 0.92
C LEU A 80 -0.36 -8.05 0.84
N ARG A 81 0.05 -8.62 1.98
CA ARG A 81 1.22 -9.49 2.10
C ARG A 81 1.09 -10.75 1.25
N GLU A 82 -0.05 -11.42 1.31
CA GLU A 82 -0.29 -12.61 0.49
C GLU A 82 -0.25 -12.30 -1.00
N SER A 83 -0.83 -11.15 -1.40
CA SER A 83 -0.80 -10.70 -2.79
C SER A 83 0.62 -10.39 -3.25
N ALA A 84 1.43 -9.76 -2.40
CA ALA A 84 2.83 -9.51 -2.66
C ALA A 84 3.64 -10.82 -2.81
N ASP A 85 3.41 -11.81 -1.93
CA ASP A 85 4.08 -13.11 -2.01
C ASP A 85 3.70 -13.90 -3.28
N ARG A 86 2.41 -13.88 -3.67
CA ARG A 86 1.94 -14.46 -4.94
C ARG A 86 2.61 -13.81 -6.14
N HIS A 87 2.65 -12.47 -6.19
CA HIS A 87 3.30 -11.73 -7.27
C HIS A 87 4.81 -12.03 -7.35
N ARG A 88 5.49 -12.14 -6.20
CA ARG A 88 6.91 -12.53 -6.13
C ARG A 88 7.16 -13.91 -6.72
N LYS A 89 6.27 -14.87 -6.46
CA LYS A 89 6.36 -16.25 -6.97
C LYS A 89 6.08 -16.35 -8.47
N ASN A 90 5.11 -15.59 -8.99
CA ASN A 90 4.76 -15.60 -10.42
C ASN A 90 5.82 -14.97 -11.34
N LYS A 91 6.76 -14.19 -10.80
CA LYS A 91 7.89 -13.62 -11.55
C LYS A 91 9.14 -14.51 -11.58
N LYS A 92 9.11 -15.67 -10.92
CA LYS A 92 10.18 -16.67 -10.93
C LYS A 92 9.89 -17.74 -11.99
#